data_AF-A0A2A4MZU8-F1
#
_entry.id   AF-A0A2A4MZU8-F1
#
_cell.length_a   1.000
_cell.length_b   1.000
_cell.length_c   1.000
_cell.angle_alpha   90.00
_cell.angle_beta   90.00
_cell.angle_gamma   90.00
#
_symmetry.space_group_name_H-M   'P 1'
#
loop_
_entity.id
_entity.type
_entity.pdbx_description
1 polymer ?
#
loop_
_entity_poly.entity_id
_entity_poly.type
_entity_poly.pdbx_seq_one_letter_code
_entity_poly.pdbx_strand_id
1 'polypeptide(L)'
;MEGSPSYVVEITPDAEKYYLQLLSYLYGTHTPSSADEKAKAVLDMAMSLSTHPNRGRIEDELSYLNKGHRFLVYPYSDRNTIKVIYFVEEGTKKVYVTDFFPSEKDPSKIKRRA
;
A
#
# COMPACT_ATOMS: atom_id res chain seq x y z
N MET A 1 -20.53 -3.66 -23.13
CA MET A 1 -19.82 -3.01 -22.01
C MET A 1 -18.93 -4.09 -21.41
N GLU A 2 -17.64 -4.07 -21.74
CA GLU A 2 -16.66 -5.03 -21.23
C GLU A 2 -16.47 -4.78 -19.73
N GLY A 3 -16.95 -5.72 -18.92
CA GLY A 3 -16.72 -5.69 -17.48
C GLY A 3 -15.22 -5.79 -17.23
N SER A 4 -14.63 -4.76 -16.63
CA SER A 4 -13.25 -4.81 -16.17
C SER A 4 -13.07 -6.08 -15.32
N PRO A 5 -12.01 -6.87 -15.52
CA PRO A 5 -11.76 -8.03 -14.67
C PRO A 5 -11.72 -7.57 -13.21
N SER A 6 -12.61 -8.12 -12.38
CA SER A 6 -12.63 -7.85 -10.95
C SER A 6 -11.59 -8.76 -10.30
N TYR A 7 -10.49 -8.18 -9.85
CA TYR A 7 -9.44 -8.86 -9.10
C TYR A 7 -9.86 -9.00 -7.63
N VAL A 8 -9.45 -10.09 -7.00
CA VAL A 8 -9.58 -10.26 -5.56
C VAL A 8 -8.35 -9.66 -4.89
N VAL A 9 -8.56 -8.67 -4.01
CA VAL A 9 -7.47 -8.11 -3.20
C VAL A 9 -7.30 -8.96 -1.95
N GLU A 10 -6.10 -9.51 -1.78
CA GLU A 10 -5.70 -10.31 -0.64
C GLU A 10 -4.63 -9.54 0.15
N ILE A 11 -4.95 -9.16 1.39
CA ILE A 11 -3.96 -8.63 2.33
C ILE A 11 -3.24 -9.83 2.92
N THR A 12 -1.93 -9.92 2.68
CA THR A 12 -1.12 -11.02 3.24
C THR A 12 -1.04 -10.92 4.76
N PRO A 13 -0.80 -12.05 5.48
CA PRO A 13 -0.66 -12.02 6.94
C PRO A 13 0.44 -11.07 7.44
N ASP A 14 1.52 -10.90 6.67
CA ASP A 14 2.58 -9.94 7.02
C ASP A 14 2.13 -8.49 6.77
N ALA A 15 1.43 -8.22 5.67
CA ALA A 15 0.83 -6.91 5.42
C ALA A 15 -0.19 -6.51 6.50
N GLU A 16 -0.95 -7.46 7.04
CA GLU A 16 -1.85 -7.21 8.16
C GLU A 16 -1.08 -6.72 9.40
N LYS A 17 0.03 -7.38 9.75
CA LYS A 17 0.90 -6.92 10.85
C LYS A 17 1.42 -5.51 10.61
N TYR A 18 1.88 -5.21 9.39
CA TYR A 18 2.38 -3.88 9.04
C TYR A 18 1.26 -2.82 9.04
N TYR A 19 0.05 -3.19 8.65
CA TYR A 19 -1.11 -2.34 8.77
C TYR A 19 -1.43 -2.01 10.22
N LEU A 20 -1.40 -2.98 11.14
CA LEU A 20 -1.58 -2.74 12.58
C LEU A 20 -0.47 -1.83 13.16
N GLN A 21 0.77 -1.98 12.71
CA GLN A 21 1.86 -1.07 13.08
C GLN A 21 1.62 0.34 12.55
N LEU A 22 1.13 0.47 11.31
CA LEU A 22 0.74 1.75 10.72
C LEU A 22 -0.39 2.40 11.52
N LEU A 23 -1.42 1.64 11.93
CA LEU A 23 -2.48 2.15 12.81
C LEU A 23 -1.88 2.70 14.10
N SER A 24 -1.05 1.91 14.77
CA SER A 24 -0.38 2.32 16.02
C SER A 24 0.41 3.62 15.84
N TYR A 25 1.13 3.76 14.73
CA TYR A 25 1.83 4.99 14.38
C TYR A 25 0.85 6.17 14.16
N LEU A 26 -0.24 5.97 13.41
CA LEU A 26 -1.22 7.02 13.12
C LEU A 26 -1.91 7.52 14.39
N TYR A 27 -2.40 6.64 15.26
CA TYR A 27 -3.01 7.03 16.54
C TYR A 27 -1.99 7.61 17.54
N GLY A 28 -0.71 7.25 17.42
CA GLY A 28 0.36 7.84 18.24
C GLY A 28 0.79 9.23 17.79
N THR A 29 0.49 9.63 16.54
CA THR A 29 1.00 10.87 15.94
C THR A 29 -0.09 11.85 15.49
N HIS A 30 -1.35 11.43 15.45
CA HIS A 30 -2.48 12.23 15.00
C HIS A 30 -3.65 12.14 16.00
N THR A 31 -4.61 13.06 15.87
CA THR A 31 -5.88 12.93 16.59
C THR A 31 -6.62 11.66 16.14
N PRO A 32 -7.44 11.03 17.00
CA PRO A 32 -8.16 9.80 16.66
C PRO A 32 -8.94 9.89 15.34
N SER A 33 -9.74 10.95 15.16
CA SER A 33 -10.51 11.16 13.92
C SER A 33 -9.63 11.26 12.68
N SER A 34 -8.52 11.99 12.77
CA SER A 34 -7.57 12.10 11.65
C SER A 34 -6.87 10.76 11.35
N ALA A 35 -6.59 9.96 12.38
CA ALA A 35 -6.02 8.62 12.23
C ALA A 35 -7.03 7.68 11.56
N ASP A 36 -8.30 7.70 11.98
CA ASP A 36 -9.39 6.93 11.38
C ASP A 36 -9.53 7.24 9.89
N GLU A 37 -9.59 8.53 9.53
CA GLU A 37 -9.72 8.98 8.15
C GLU A 37 -8.55 8.51 7.28
N LYS A 38 -7.31 8.61 7.79
CA LYS A 38 -6.11 8.20 7.06
C LYS A 38 -6.05 6.68 6.89
N ALA A 39 -6.34 5.94 7.95
CA ALA A 39 -6.39 4.48 7.93
C ALA A 39 -7.42 3.98 6.90
N LYS A 40 -8.63 4.54 6.95
CA LYS A 40 -9.70 4.23 6.01
C LYS A 40 -9.29 4.54 4.57
N ALA A 41 -8.73 5.72 4.31
CA ALA A 41 -8.31 6.12 2.97
C ALA A 41 -7.22 5.20 2.38
N VAL A 42 -6.25 4.78 3.21
CA VAL A 42 -5.20 3.83 2.80
C VAL A 42 -5.78 2.45 2.49
N LEU A 43 -6.70 1.96 3.32
CA LEU A 43 -7.34 0.67 3.10
C LEU A 43 -8.24 0.70 1.85
N ASP A 44 -9.06 1.73 1.69
CA ASP A 44 -9.91 1.92 0.50
C ASP A 44 -9.03 2.01 -0.77
N MET A 45 -7.88 2.69 -0.68
CA MET A 45 -6.88 2.73 -1.74
C MET A 45 -6.36 1.32 -2.09
N ALA A 46 -6.01 0.50 -1.11
CA ALA A 46 -5.61 -0.88 -1.37
C ALA A 46 -6.75 -1.72 -2.00
N MET A 47 -7.98 -1.61 -1.49
CA MET A 47 -9.13 -2.38 -1.98
C MET A 47 -9.54 -2.02 -3.40
N SER A 48 -9.35 -0.76 -3.81
CA SER A 48 -9.62 -0.33 -5.19
C SER A 48 -8.69 -0.95 -6.25
N LEU A 49 -7.63 -1.65 -5.84
CA LEU A 49 -6.82 -2.48 -6.76
C LEU A 49 -7.62 -3.66 -7.35
N SER A 50 -8.77 -4.02 -6.77
CA SER A 50 -9.72 -4.97 -7.37
C SER A 50 -10.15 -4.58 -8.79
N THR A 51 -10.29 -3.29 -9.05
CA THR A 51 -10.74 -2.76 -10.35
C THR A 51 -9.60 -2.16 -11.17
N HIS A 52 -8.54 -1.70 -10.50
CA HIS A 52 -7.41 -1.01 -11.13
C HIS A 52 -6.06 -1.57 -10.64
N PRO A 53 -5.78 -2.87 -10.83
CA PRO A 53 -4.59 -3.53 -10.27
C PRO A 53 -3.29 -2.94 -10.81
N ASN A 54 -3.30 -2.40 -12.03
CA ASN A 54 -2.10 -1.92 -12.71
C ASN A 54 -1.87 -0.40 -12.57
N ARG A 55 -2.54 0.29 -11.64
CA ARG A 55 -2.39 1.75 -11.48
C ARG A 55 -1.14 2.20 -10.71
N GLY A 56 -0.53 1.30 -9.93
CA GLY A 56 0.65 1.61 -9.13
C GLY A 56 1.91 1.76 -9.99
N ARG A 57 2.94 2.40 -9.42
CA ARG A 57 4.26 2.47 -10.05
C ARG A 57 5.03 1.18 -9.77
N ILE A 58 5.93 0.79 -10.66
CA ILE A 58 6.80 -0.37 -10.45
C ILE A 58 7.76 -0.07 -9.30
N GLU A 59 7.97 -1.07 -8.44
CA GLU A 59 8.95 -1.03 -7.35
C GLU A 59 10.28 -1.66 -7.82
N ASP A 60 11.16 -0.84 -8.38
CA ASP A 60 12.44 -1.30 -8.91
C ASP A 60 13.35 -1.91 -7.83
N GLU A 61 13.26 -1.44 -6.58
CA GLU A 61 14.06 -1.98 -5.47
C GLU A 61 13.69 -3.44 -5.17
N LEU A 62 12.48 -3.89 -5.51
CA LEU A 62 12.00 -5.26 -5.32
C LEU A 62 11.99 -6.08 -6.62
N SER A 63 12.61 -5.59 -7.69
CA SER A 63 12.68 -6.28 -8.98
C SER A 63 13.34 -7.67 -8.87
N TYR A 64 14.31 -7.84 -7.97
CA TYR A 64 15.00 -9.10 -7.71
C TYR A 64 14.06 -10.25 -7.27
N LEU A 65 12.88 -9.93 -6.74
CA LEU A 65 11.87 -10.93 -6.36
C LEU A 65 11.10 -11.49 -7.56
N ASN A 66 11.25 -10.91 -8.77
CA ASN A 66 10.62 -11.35 -10.02
C ASN A 66 9.08 -11.49 -9.97
N LYS A 67 8.40 -10.74 -9.09
CA LYS A 67 6.94 -10.72 -8.98
C LYS A 67 6.28 -9.47 -9.59
N GLY A 68 7.07 -8.55 -10.15
CA GLY A 68 6.55 -7.29 -10.69
C GLY A 68 5.89 -6.43 -9.61
N HIS A 69 6.55 -6.30 -8.44
CA HIS A 69 6.05 -5.49 -7.34
C HIS A 69 5.77 -4.06 -7.80
N ARG A 70 4.72 -3.50 -7.22
CA ARG A 70 4.21 -2.18 -7.48
C ARG A 70 3.90 -1.48 -6.17
N PHE A 71 3.81 -0.16 -6.23
CA PHE A 71 3.43 0.62 -5.07
C PHE A 71 2.39 1.70 -5.38
N LEU A 72 1.56 1.97 -4.38
CA LEU A 72 0.71 3.15 -4.29
C LEU A 72 1.25 4.10 -3.22
N VAL A 73 0.97 5.39 -3.38
CA VAL A 73 1.39 6.43 -2.44
C VAL A 73 0.16 7.23 -2.01
N TYR A 74 -0.11 7.26 -0.72
CA TYR A 74 -1.10 8.13 -0.10
C TYR A 74 -0.42 9.28 0.63
N PRO A 75 -0.41 10.51 0.07
CA PRO A 75 0.10 11.68 0.77
C PRO A 75 -0.89 12.13 1.85
N TYR A 76 -0.40 12.31 3.08
CA TYR A 76 -1.23 12.80 4.18
C TYR A 76 -0.66 14.07 4.86
N SER A 77 0.54 14.49 4.45
CA SER A 77 1.08 15.83 4.69
C SER A 77 2.04 16.22 3.56
N ASP A 78 2.58 17.45 3.59
CA ASP A 78 3.56 17.91 2.60
C ASP A 78 4.81 17.04 2.55
N ARG A 79 5.19 16.44 3.69
CA ARG A 79 6.42 15.64 3.84
C ARG A 79 6.18 14.16 4.07
N ASN A 80 4.97 13.76 4.44
CA ASN A 80 4.69 12.38 4.81
C ASN A 80 3.70 11.71 3.86
N THR A 81 4.01 10.46 3.55
CA THR A 81 3.21 9.58 2.72
C THR A 81 3.08 8.22 3.39
N ILE A 82 2.07 7.47 2.97
CA ILE A 82 1.97 6.04 3.27
C ILE A 82 2.15 5.32 1.95
N LYS A 83 3.10 4.40 1.90
CA LYS A 83 3.38 3.55 0.74
C LYS A 83 2.73 2.19 0.97
N VAL A 84 2.05 1.69 -0.06
CA VAL A 84 1.42 0.36 -0.07
C VAL A 84 2.09 -0.45 -1.14
N ILE A 85 2.75 -1.55 -0.78
CA ILE A 85 3.42 -2.45 -1.73
C ILE A 85 2.47 -3.60 -2.06
N TYR A 86 2.42 -3.96 -3.33
CA TYR A 86 1.60 -5.05 -3.80
C TYR A 86 2.17 -5.67 -5.08
N PHE A 87 1.68 -6.84 -5.47
CA PHE A 87 1.90 -7.38 -6.81
C PHE A 87 0.62 -8.02 -7.35
N VAL A 88 0.58 -8.23 -8.66
CA VAL A 88 -0.61 -8.77 -9.36
C VAL A 88 -0.30 -10.17 -9.85
N GLU A 89 -1.11 -11.14 -9.44
CA GLU A 89 -1.05 -12.49 -9.97
C GLU A 89 -2.13 -12.65 -11.06
N GLU A 90 -1.71 -12.49 -12.31
CA GLU A 90 -2.61 -12.46 -13.47
C GLU A 90 -3.35 -13.80 -13.69
N GLY A 91 -2.72 -14.93 -13.36
CA GLY A 91 -3.30 -16.26 -13.55
C GLY A 91 -4.50 -16.53 -12.64
N THR A 92 -4.51 -15.96 -11.43
CA THR A 92 -5.57 -16.14 -10.43
C THR A 92 -6.47 -14.91 -10.30
N LYS A 93 -6.16 -13.83 -11.03
CA LYS A 93 -6.79 -12.51 -10.88
C LYS A 93 -6.79 -12.04 -9.43
N LYS A 94 -5.65 -12.21 -8.76
CA LYS A 94 -5.43 -11.75 -7.39
C LYS A 94 -4.46 -10.58 -7.35
N VAL A 95 -4.69 -9.69 -6.40
CA VAL A 95 -3.76 -8.64 -6.01
C VAL A 95 -3.32 -8.92 -4.59
N TYR A 96 -2.02 -9.16 -4.40
CA TYR A 96 -1.44 -9.42 -3.09
C TYR A 96 -0.86 -8.14 -2.54
N VAL A 97 -1.45 -7.62 -1.45
CA VAL A 97 -0.88 -6.51 -0.70
C VAL A 97 0.11 -7.08 0.31
N THR A 98 1.35 -6.63 0.23
CA THR A 98 2.48 -7.21 0.99
C THR A 98 3.02 -6.29 2.07
N ASP A 99 2.82 -4.97 1.95
CA ASP A 99 3.33 -4.03 2.96
C ASP A 99 2.52 -2.73 3.01
N PHE A 100 2.49 -2.13 4.21
CA PHE A 100 1.99 -0.80 4.50
C PHE A 100 3.03 -0.09 5.37
N PHE A 101 3.58 1.04 4.91
CA PHE A 101 4.52 1.79 5.74
C PHE A 101 4.43 3.31 5.55
N PRO A 102 4.62 4.08 6.64
CA PRO A 102 4.86 5.50 6.52
C PRO A 102 6.22 5.71 5.85
N SER A 103 6.27 6.63 4.90
CA SER A 103 7.49 7.09 4.22
C SER A 103 7.52 8.61 4.23
N GLU A 104 8.68 9.17 4.54
CA GLU A 104 8.96 10.56 4.24
C GLU A 104 9.13 10.70 2.71
N LYS A 105 8.61 11.78 2.14
CA LYS A 105 8.83 12.14 0.73
C LYS A 105 10.28 12.57 0.48
N ASP A 106 11.02 12.92 1.53
CA ASP A 106 12.40 13.36 1.42
C ASP A 106 13.35 12.16 1.27
N PRO A 107 13.97 11.96 0.09
CA PRO A 107 14.82 10.81 -0.17
C PRO A 107 16.06 10.74 0.73
N SER A 108 16.47 11.84 1.35
CA SER A 108 17.62 11.87 2.26
C SER A 108 17.35 11.24 3.63
N LYS A 109 16.09 10.95 3.97
CA LYS A 109 15.67 10.41 5.27
C LYS A 109 14.89 9.10 5.19
N ILE A 110 14.71 8.53 4.00
CA ILE A 110 14.06 7.22 3.84
C ILE A 110 14.91 6.17 4.56
N LYS A 111 14.46 5.75 5.76
CA LYS A 111 15.06 4.61 6.45
C LYS A 111 14.73 3.36 5.64
N ARG A 112 15.74 2.78 5.00
CA ARG A 112 15.65 1.43 4.45
C ARG A 112 15.27 0.47 5.57
N ARG A 113 14.15 -0.23 5.42
CA ARG A 113 13.86 -1.40 6.25
C ARG A 113 14.75 -2.53 5.74
N ALA A 114 15.60 -3.03 6.62
CA ALA A 114 16.49 -4.17 6.38
C ALA A 114 15.75 -5.49 6.60
#